data_AF-A0A0D7X4M0-F1
#
_entry.id   AF-A0A0D7X4M0-F1
#
_cell.length_a   1.000
_cell.length_b   1.000
_cell.length_c   1.000
_cell.angle_alpha   90.00
_cell.angle_beta   90.00
_cell.angle_gamma   90.00
#
_symmetry.space_group_name_H-M   'P 1'
#
loop_
_entity.id
_entity.type
_entity.pdbx_description
1 polymer ?
#
loop_
_entity_poly.entity_id
_entity_poly.type
_entity_poly.pdbx_seq_one_letter_code
_entity_poly.pdbx_strand_id
1 'polypeptide(L)'
;MNPIGKPVVLTANFKRLGLLGAIGLICFFVFQLLIPSFSNPNPEALANAKVISKQEAVIHALDFARSELSYTELRSKEPLVTYQAETDLYGYLSREKLLQQYDRTWKKSYPYETFRVDLPEPSSKSKLQIHVDLSTGKVVSFKRITSSTSYTQADISTDEQARSRLVRAAEGDMTLDAKEQAATAWVKRFGFKPSDLKLATTEGAGGLKYTVDDKKIGSSVLTLAFTFEDGDVRSFTQSFSAPSSYTDYVKKQTYWANWMTYAGYALLSMVLGILAIVYASLTRRHTSFVRGIVLSIVYFAASMAGTFNMLPMLQAEAGGRGALIFLMILQVVVSFVMAVAIYFSLVGGDGLMRKVGLNAWPRAKEPGYGLYVLRSMYVGYLWAFILLGVQSILFFVLERTLNTFSTTDATQSPYNMAYPWLLPIMAWMAGIGEEAVYRLFGIPMVKKIVRNTFVACLITTLIWALGHTLYPIYPVISRPIELTFLGLLFSFVFLRYGFIAAMFSHIIFDSILMGLSVMTLGDSVNLFAGIFWIVLPAIVAYIMYWFSPKKPNRVMFEPIKKEEPYSTTPPPEGQL
;
A
#
# COMPACT_ATOMS: atom_id res chain seq x y z
N MET A 1 -9.99 28.12 -11.19
CA MET A 1 -9.21 27.75 -12.39
C MET A 1 -8.98 28.96 -13.29
N ASN A 2 -7.92 28.96 -14.08
CA ASN A 2 -7.56 30.09 -14.95
C ASN A 2 -8.35 30.04 -16.27
N PRO A 3 -8.75 31.18 -16.87
CA PRO A 3 -9.30 31.20 -18.22
C PRO A 3 -8.20 30.96 -19.27
N ILE A 4 -8.57 30.41 -20.42
CA ILE A 4 -7.63 30.21 -21.55
C ILE A 4 -7.14 31.57 -22.08
N GLY A 5 -5.89 31.62 -22.51
CA GLY A 5 -5.31 32.79 -23.18
C GLY A 5 -4.84 33.89 -22.22
N LYS A 6 -5.14 33.81 -20.91
CA LYS A 6 -4.60 34.71 -19.90
C LYS A 6 -3.37 34.10 -19.21
N PRO A 7 -2.46 34.94 -18.65
CA PRO A 7 -1.39 34.45 -17.79
C PRO A 7 -1.93 33.59 -16.65
N VAL A 8 -1.28 32.47 -16.38
CA VAL A 8 -1.72 31.56 -15.32
C VAL A 8 -1.25 32.07 -13.97
N VAL A 9 -2.19 32.23 -13.05
CA VAL A 9 -1.93 32.70 -11.69
C VAL A 9 -2.57 31.75 -10.70
N LEU A 10 -1.83 31.42 -9.64
CA LEU A 10 -2.37 30.74 -8.47
C LEU A 10 -2.40 31.73 -7.31
N THR A 11 -3.60 32.01 -6.81
CA THR A 11 -3.82 32.80 -5.60
C THR A 11 -4.37 31.90 -4.49
N ALA A 12 -3.68 31.92 -3.36
CA ALA A 12 -4.05 31.19 -2.16
C ALA A 12 -3.83 32.07 -0.93
N ASN A 13 -4.66 31.89 0.10
CA ASN A 13 -4.44 32.54 1.39
C ASN A 13 -3.44 31.70 2.19
N PHE A 14 -2.14 31.92 1.95
CA PHE A 14 -1.07 31.14 2.55
C PHE A 14 -1.03 31.25 4.08
N LYS A 15 -1.50 32.36 4.67
CA LYS A 15 -1.60 32.49 6.13
C LYS A 15 -2.64 31.50 6.69
N ARG A 16 -3.85 31.48 6.11
CA ARG A 16 -4.91 30.56 6.54
C ARG A 16 -4.56 29.10 6.23
N LEU A 17 -4.07 28.82 5.02
CA LEU A 17 -3.64 27.46 4.66
C LEU A 17 -2.45 26.99 5.50
N GLY A 18 -1.51 27.89 5.81
CA GLY A 18 -0.38 27.61 6.69
C GLY A 18 -0.83 27.24 8.10
N LEU A 19 -1.78 28.00 8.67
CA LEU A 19 -2.39 27.68 9.97
C LEU A 19 -3.10 26.33 9.95
N LEU A 20 -3.94 26.07 8.93
CA LEU A 20 -4.66 24.81 8.80
C LEU A 20 -3.70 23.62 8.57
N GLY A 21 -2.65 23.80 7.79
CA GLY A 21 -1.60 22.81 7.58
C GLY A 21 -0.83 22.51 8.87
N ALA A 22 -0.48 23.54 9.65
CA ALA A 22 0.16 23.34 10.95
C ALA A 22 -0.76 22.59 11.92
N ILE A 23 -2.05 22.94 11.99
CA ILE A 23 -3.04 22.21 12.79
C ILE A 23 -3.12 20.76 12.33
N GLY A 24 -3.23 20.51 11.01
CA GLY A 24 -3.30 19.17 10.45
C GLY A 24 -2.07 18.31 10.80
N LEU A 25 -0.87 18.89 10.71
CA LEU A 25 0.37 18.20 11.05
C LEU A 25 0.46 17.89 12.56
N ILE A 26 0.06 18.84 13.42
CA ILE A 26 -0.01 18.60 14.86
C ILE A 26 -1.00 17.48 15.17
N CYS A 27 -2.20 17.52 14.57
CA CYS A 27 -3.19 16.45 14.72
C CYS A 27 -2.62 15.10 14.31
N PHE A 28 -1.95 15.03 13.16
CA PHE A 28 -1.31 13.79 12.68
C PHE A 28 -0.36 13.19 13.72
N PHE A 29 0.60 13.98 14.24
CA PHE A 29 1.55 13.47 15.24
C PHE A 29 0.88 13.15 16.59
N VAL A 30 -0.09 13.96 17.03
CA VAL A 30 -0.82 13.69 18.28
C VAL A 30 -1.59 12.38 18.19
N PHE A 31 -2.34 12.15 17.12
CA PHE A 31 -3.09 10.89 16.95
C PHE A 31 -2.17 9.69 16.75
N GLN A 32 -1.03 9.86 16.09
CA GLN A 32 -0.01 8.81 15.96
C GLN A 32 0.54 8.37 17.33
N LEU A 33 0.70 9.30 18.27
CA LEU A 33 1.15 8.99 19.64
C LEU A 33 0.03 8.42 20.52
N LEU A 34 -1.20 8.89 20.34
CA LEU A 34 -2.36 8.49 21.16
C LEU A 34 -2.96 7.14 20.73
N ILE A 35 -2.76 6.71 19.48
CA ILE A 35 -3.31 5.46 18.96
C ILE A 35 -2.22 4.64 18.23
N PRO A 36 -1.35 3.93 18.97
CA PRO A 36 -0.29 3.10 18.38
C PRO A 36 -0.83 1.98 17.46
N SER A 37 -2.09 1.59 17.62
CA SER A 37 -2.73 0.53 16.82
C SER A 37 -3.04 0.93 15.37
N PHE A 38 -2.98 2.23 15.02
CA PHE A 38 -3.30 2.75 13.68
C PHE A 38 -2.16 3.55 13.07
N SER A 39 -0.95 3.28 13.50
CA SER A 39 0.25 3.84 12.91
C SER A 39 0.46 3.27 11.49
N ASN A 40 -0.32 3.76 10.51
CA ASN A 40 -0.44 3.25 9.13
C ASN A 40 -0.78 1.74 8.99
N PRO A 41 -1.38 1.31 7.87
CA PRO A 41 -1.50 -0.11 7.53
C PRO A 41 -0.16 -0.79 7.19
N ASN A 42 0.98 -0.09 7.34
CA ASN A 42 2.30 -0.68 7.41
C ASN A 42 2.64 -0.89 8.89
N PRO A 43 2.61 -2.12 9.41
CA PRO A 43 2.79 -2.46 10.84
C PRO A 43 4.19 -2.15 11.41
N GLU A 44 4.98 -1.30 10.77
CA GLU A 44 6.35 -0.96 11.17
C GLU A 44 6.43 0.35 11.95
N ALA A 45 5.31 1.05 12.09
CA ALA A 45 5.30 2.35 12.74
C ALA A 45 5.31 2.20 14.27
N LEU A 46 6.52 2.42 14.80
CA LEU A 46 6.87 2.78 16.17
C LEU A 46 6.81 1.64 17.20
N ALA A 47 7.89 0.85 17.25
CA ALA A 47 8.52 0.47 18.51
C ALA A 47 9.88 -0.20 18.27
N ASN A 48 10.98 0.53 18.52
CA ASN A 48 12.22 0.17 19.24
C ASN A 48 12.78 -1.27 19.27
N ALA A 49 12.30 -2.21 18.49
CA ALA A 49 12.86 -3.55 18.37
C ALA A 49 13.89 -3.50 17.25
N LYS A 50 15.15 -3.70 17.62
CA LYS A 50 16.22 -3.92 16.66
C LYS A 50 15.83 -5.14 15.80
N VAL A 51 15.49 -4.91 14.55
CA VAL A 51 15.23 -5.97 13.57
C VAL A 51 16.58 -6.47 13.03
N ILE A 52 16.76 -7.78 12.96
CA ILE A 52 17.95 -8.38 12.36
C ILE A 52 18.00 -8.09 10.85
N SER A 53 19.19 -8.04 10.29
CA SER A 53 19.39 -7.94 8.84
C SER A 53 18.95 -9.22 8.12
N LYS A 54 18.66 -9.11 6.82
CA LYS A 54 18.40 -10.28 5.96
C LYS A 54 19.58 -11.25 5.94
N GLN A 55 20.82 -10.74 6.02
CA GLN A 55 22.03 -11.55 6.11
C GLN A 55 22.10 -12.33 7.43
N GLU A 56 21.80 -11.68 8.56
CA GLU A 56 21.71 -12.36 9.86
C GLU A 56 20.62 -13.45 9.83
N ALA A 57 19.46 -13.18 9.25
CA ALA A 57 18.41 -14.18 9.08
C ALA A 57 18.89 -15.41 8.27
N VAL A 58 19.66 -15.20 7.19
CA VAL A 58 20.27 -16.28 6.41
C VAL A 58 21.27 -17.09 7.23
N ILE A 59 22.12 -16.41 8.02
CA ILE A 59 23.09 -17.08 8.89
C ILE A 59 22.38 -17.99 9.89
N HIS A 60 21.38 -17.46 10.61
CA HIS A 60 20.60 -18.24 11.57
C HIS A 60 19.87 -19.43 10.92
N ALA A 61 19.31 -19.22 9.72
CA ALA A 61 18.64 -20.29 8.98
C ALA A 61 19.64 -21.38 8.52
N LEU A 62 20.81 -21.01 8.01
CA LEU A 62 21.86 -21.95 7.60
C LEU A 62 22.40 -22.75 8.78
N ASP A 63 22.64 -22.10 9.91
CA ASP A 63 23.15 -22.78 11.12
C ASP A 63 22.15 -23.84 11.59
N PHE A 64 20.87 -23.50 11.67
CA PHE A 64 19.80 -24.45 11.99
C PHE A 64 19.68 -25.57 10.95
N ALA A 65 19.73 -25.22 9.65
CA ALA A 65 19.60 -26.20 8.57
C ALA A 65 20.74 -27.23 8.59
N ARG A 66 21.97 -26.79 8.87
CA ARG A 66 23.15 -27.66 8.97
C ARG A 66 23.09 -28.55 10.21
N SER A 67 22.70 -28.00 11.36
CA SER A 67 22.70 -28.74 12.62
C SER A 67 21.52 -29.70 12.77
N GLU A 68 20.33 -29.32 12.28
CA GLU A 68 19.09 -30.06 12.53
C GLU A 68 18.53 -30.79 11.33
N LEU A 69 18.81 -30.32 10.11
CA LEU A 69 18.13 -30.78 8.89
C LEU A 69 19.08 -31.40 7.86
N SER A 70 20.34 -31.63 8.24
CA SER A 70 21.39 -32.20 7.38
C SER A 70 21.53 -31.48 6.03
N TYR A 71 21.30 -30.17 6.01
CA TYR A 71 21.33 -29.38 4.78
C TYR A 71 22.77 -29.16 4.30
N THR A 72 22.99 -29.36 3.00
CA THR A 72 24.26 -29.08 2.32
C THR A 72 24.10 -27.86 1.42
N GLU A 73 24.91 -26.84 1.67
CA GLU A 73 24.78 -25.55 0.98
C GLU A 73 25.20 -25.59 -0.49
N LEU A 74 24.33 -25.08 -1.35
CA LEU A 74 24.61 -24.89 -2.76
C LEU A 74 25.22 -23.51 -3.00
N ARG A 75 26.56 -23.46 -3.08
CA ARG A 75 27.31 -22.21 -3.35
C ARG A 75 26.92 -21.50 -4.65
N SER A 76 26.21 -22.17 -5.56
CA SER A 76 25.80 -21.63 -6.86
C SER A 76 24.45 -20.89 -6.85
N LYS A 77 23.70 -20.91 -5.73
CA LYS A 77 22.38 -20.27 -5.63
C LYS A 77 22.29 -19.50 -4.32
N GLU A 78 21.80 -18.26 -4.39
CA GLU A 78 21.58 -17.43 -3.20
C GLU A 78 20.23 -17.76 -2.52
N PRO A 79 20.17 -17.76 -1.18
CA PRO A 79 18.91 -17.80 -0.44
C PRO A 79 18.01 -16.61 -0.74
N LEU A 80 16.70 -16.85 -0.81
CA LEU A 80 15.71 -15.78 -0.94
C LEU A 80 15.11 -15.46 0.43
N VAL A 81 15.16 -14.19 0.83
CA VAL A 81 14.63 -13.73 2.11
C VAL A 81 13.44 -12.80 1.90
N THR A 82 12.31 -13.15 2.52
CA THR A 82 11.06 -12.37 2.48
C THR A 82 10.50 -12.21 3.89
N TYR A 83 9.84 -11.08 4.15
CA TYR A 83 9.06 -10.86 5.36
C TYR A 83 7.69 -11.55 5.24
N GLN A 84 7.24 -12.16 6.33
CA GLN A 84 5.91 -12.73 6.46
C GLN A 84 5.27 -12.34 7.79
N ALA A 85 3.94 -12.23 7.78
CA ALA A 85 3.13 -11.97 8.95
C ALA A 85 1.91 -12.88 9.00
N GLU A 86 1.61 -13.38 10.19
CA GLU A 86 0.40 -14.13 10.54
C GLU A 86 -0.80 -13.18 10.59
N THR A 87 -1.27 -12.82 9.39
CA THR A 87 -2.27 -11.77 9.15
C THR A 87 -3.61 -12.05 9.86
N ASP A 88 -4.04 -13.31 9.92
CA ASP A 88 -5.27 -13.66 10.62
C ASP A 88 -5.12 -13.50 12.14
N LEU A 89 -4.00 -13.96 12.69
CA LEU A 89 -3.72 -13.82 14.12
C LEU A 89 -3.63 -12.35 14.52
N TYR A 90 -2.83 -11.55 13.79
CA TYR A 90 -2.68 -10.13 14.08
C TYR A 90 -4.03 -9.41 14.04
N GLY A 91 -4.83 -9.66 13.01
CA GLY A 91 -6.12 -9.01 12.85
C GLY A 91 -7.13 -9.43 13.92
N TYR A 92 -7.11 -10.69 14.36
CA TYR A 92 -7.88 -11.14 15.53
C TYR A 92 -7.47 -10.40 16.80
N LEU A 93 -6.16 -10.33 17.08
CA LEU A 93 -5.64 -9.63 18.26
C LEU A 93 -5.94 -8.13 18.21
N SER A 94 -5.89 -7.53 17.03
CA SER A 94 -6.22 -6.11 16.78
C SER A 94 -7.70 -5.85 17.10
N ARG A 95 -8.60 -6.65 16.52
CA ARG A 95 -10.05 -6.56 16.71
C ARG A 95 -10.46 -6.72 18.17
N GLU A 96 -9.87 -7.69 18.87
CA GLU A 96 -10.19 -7.97 20.28
C GLU A 96 -9.38 -7.11 21.27
N LYS A 97 -8.55 -6.17 20.78
CA LYS A 97 -7.69 -5.30 21.59
C LYS A 97 -6.69 -6.06 22.48
N LEU A 98 -6.20 -7.20 21.99
CA LEU A 98 -5.27 -8.11 22.66
C LEU A 98 -3.81 -7.95 22.21
N LEU A 99 -3.51 -7.09 21.22
CA LEU A 99 -2.14 -6.91 20.69
C LEU A 99 -1.10 -6.59 21.78
N GLN A 100 -1.37 -5.61 22.63
CA GLN A 100 -0.41 -5.23 23.69
C GLN A 100 -0.16 -6.36 24.69
N GLN A 101 -1.19 -7.16 25.00
CA GLN A 101 -1.06 -8.33 25.86
C GLN A 101 -0.22 -9.41 25.16
N TYR A 102 -0.48 -9.67 23.88
CA TYR A 102 0.28 -10.61 23.08
C TYR A 102 1.76 -10.23 23.01
N ASP A 103 2.05 -8.95 22.75
CA ASP A 103 3.41 -8.43 22.62
C ASP A 103 4.23 -8.62 23.89
N ARG A 104 3.60 -8.42 25.06
CA ARG A 104 4.25 -8.58 26.37
C ARG A 104 4.42 -10.05 26.75
N THR A 105 3.44 -10.89 26.46
CA THR A 105 3.41 -12.26 26.97
C THR A 105 3.99 -13.28 26.00
N TRP A 106 3.69 -13.17 24.71
CA TRP A 106 3.90 -14.24 23.73
C TRP A 106 4.83 -13.89 22.58
N LYS A 107 4.87 -12.63 22.10
CA LYS A 107 5.60 -12.24 20.87
C LYS A 107 7.06 -12.69 20.84
N LYS A 108 7.78 -12.62 21.97
CA LYS A 108 9.19 -13.05 22.06
C LYS A 108 9.39 -14.56 21.79
N SER A 109 8.40 -15.39 22.14
CA SER A 109 8.48 -16.85 21.96
C SER A 109 7.74 -17.33 20.72
N TYR A 110 6.68 -16.63 20.35
CA TYR A 110 5.74 -16.97 19.27
C TYR A 110 5.47 -15.70 18.45
N PRO A 111 6.43 -15.26 17.64
CA PRO A 111 6.26 -14.05 16.84
C PRO A 111 5.22 -14.30 15.75
N TYR A 112 4.36 -13.30 15.52
CA TYR A 112 3.43 -13.29 14.40
C TYR A 112 4.05 -12.65 13.15
N GLU A 113 5.32 -12.25 13.20
CA GLU A 113 6.08 -11.69 12.07
C GLU A 113 7.44 -12.40 12.01
N THR A 114 7.89 -12.78 10.81
CA THR A 114 9.16 -13.51 10.63
C THR A 114 9.84 -13.13 9.33
N PHE A 115 11.15 -13.35 9.25
CA PHE A 115 11.81 -13.55 7.97
C PHE A 115 11.67 -15.00 7.55
N ARG A 116 11.06 -15.22 6.39
CA ARG A 116 11.06 -16.48 5.67
C ARG A 116 12.29 -16.54 4.78
N VAL A 117 13.17 -17.49 5.07
CA VAL A 117 14.39 -17.79 4.34
C VAL A 117 14.18 -19.06 3.53
N ASP A 118 14.14 -18.91 2.21
CA ASP A 118 14.06 -20.02 1.26
C ASP A 118 15.49 -20.41 0.86
N LEU A 119 15.99 -21.50 1.44
CA LEU A 119 17.28 -22.09 1.11
C LEU A 119 17.16 -22.97 -0.15
N PRO A 120 18.02 -22.77 -1.16
CA PRO A 120 17.93 -23.49 -2.41
C PRO A 120 18.34 -24.96 -2.27
N GLU A 121 17.68 -25.85 -3.01
CA GLU A 121 18.08 -27.25 -3.15
C GLU A 121 18.50 -27.59 -4.61
N PRO A 122 19.09 -28.78 -4.88
CA PRO A 122 19.66 -29.09 -6.19
C PRO A 122 18.63 -28.95 -7.32
N SER A 123 17.42 -29.45 -7.08
CA SER A 123 16.28 -29.26 -7.97
C SER A 123 15.74 -27.84 -7.86
N SER A 124 15.42 -27.21 -9.00
CA SER A 124 14.88 -25.85 -9.05
C SER A 124 13.47 -25.70 -8.45
N LYS A 125 12.78 -26.82 -8.21
CA LYS A 125 11.47 -26.86 -7.55
C LYS A 125 11.56 -27.31 -6.08
N SER A 126 12.74 -27.69 -5.61
CA SER A 126 12.97 -28.02 -4.20
C SER A 126 13.53 -26.81 -3.46
N LYS A 127 13.11 -26.62 -2.21
CA LYS A 127 13.65 -25.62 -1.30
C LYS A 127 13.39 -26.01 0.16
N LEU A 128 14.27 -25.59 1.05
CA LEU A 128 14.07 -25.66 2.49
C LEU A 128 13.68 -24.26 2.99
N GLN A 129 12.46 -24.13 3.47
CA GLN A 129 11.91 -22.88 3.98
C GLN A 129 12.06 -22.84 5.50
N ILE A 130 12.66 -21.78 6.02
CA ILE A 130 12.91 -21.59 7.46
C ILE A 130 12.40 -20.21 7.86
N HIS A 131 11.64 -20.13 8.95
CA HIS A 131 11.16 -18.86 9.48
C HIS A 131 11.97 -18.48 10.71
N VAL A 132 12.49 -17.26 10.67
CA VAL A 132 13.38 -16.67 11.66
C VAL A 132 12.68 -15.46 12.27
N ASP A 133 12.65 -15.40 13.60
CA ASP A 133 12.12 -14.23 14.32
C ASP A 133 12.90 -12.95 13.99
N LEU A 134 12.18 -11.86 13.69
CA LEU A 134 12.76 -10.58 13.28
C LEU A 134 13.63 -9.94 14.36
N SER A 135 13.36 -10.19 15.64
CA SER A 135 14.05 -9.52 16.75
C SER A 135 15.23 -10.33 17.31
N THR A 136 15.08 -11.64 17.38
CA THR A 136 16.01 -12.54 18.11
C THR A 136 16.85 -13.42 17.19
N GLY A 137 16.51 -13.57 15.92
CA GLY A 137 17.17 -14.53 15.04
C GLY A 137 16.84 -16.00 15.33
N LYS A 138 15.91 -16.26 16.26
CA LYS A 138 15.51 -17.63 16.61
C LYS A 138 14.67 -18.24 15.49
N VAL A 139 14.97 -19.49 15.13
CA VAL A 139 14.13 -20.27 14.21
C VAL A 139 12.84 -20.69 14.94
N VAL A 140 11.70 -20.42 14.30
CA VAL A 140 10.36 -20.68 14.87
C VAL A 140 9.59 -21.75 14.10
N SER A 141 9.83 -21.91 12.81
CA SER A 141 9.23 -22.95 11.98
C SER A 141 10.12 -23.31 10.79
N PHE A 142 9.90 -24.48 10.20
CA PHE A 142 10.55 -24.90 8.97
C PHE A 142 9.64 -25.79 8.13
N LYS A 143 9.91 -25.85 6.83
CA LYS A 143 9.19 -26.69 5.85
C LYS A 143 10.11 -27.09 4.71
N ARG A 144 10.24 -28.39 4.46
CA ARG A 144 10.92 -28.92 3.28
C ARG A 144 9.94 -29.07 2.11
N ILE A 145 10.26 -28.47 0.97
CA ILE A 145 9.48 -28.56 -0.27
C ILE A 145 10.37 -29.28 -1.28
N THR A 146 9.92 -30.42 -1.81
CA THR A 146 10.66 -31.18 -2.83
C THR A 146 9.97 -31.11 -4.19
N SER A 147 10.73 -31.31 -5.27
CA SER A 147 10.20 -31.26 -6.64
C SER A 147 9.27 -32.42 -7.02
N SER A 148 9.29 -33.49 -6.24
CA SER A 148 8.50 -34.71 -6.42
C SER A 148 7.33 -34.83 -5.44
N THR A 149 7.09 -33.83 -4.57
CA THR A 149 6.09 -33.98 -3.50
C THR A 149 4.67 -34.17 -4.05
N SER A 150 3.98 -35.16 -3.50
CA SER A 150 2.52 -35.30 -3.48
C SER A 150 1.83 -34.12 -2.77
N TYR A 151 2.60 -33.32 -2.01
CA TYR A 151 2.14 -32.11 -1.32
C TYR A 151 1.87 -30.91 -2.21
N THR A 152 2.26 -30.90 -3.49
CA THR A 152 2.12 -29.72 -4.36
C THR A 152 0.71 -29.13 -4.34
N GLN A 153 -0.34 -29.97 -4.41
CA GLN A 153 -1.72 -29.50 -4.33
C GLN A 153 -2.15 -29.13 -2.90
N ALA A 154 -1.63 -29.85 -1.89
CA ALA A 154 -1.92 -29.54 -0.49
C ALA A 154 -1.38 -28.16 -0.10
N ASP A 155 -0.19 -27.80 -0.59
CA ASP A 155 0.50 -26.56 -0.25
C ASP A 155 -0.16 -25.31 -0.85
N ILE A 156 -0.96 -25.46 -1.91
CA ILE A 156 -1.70 -24.36 -2.56
C ILE A 156 -3.20 -24.35 -2.19
N SER A 157 -3.67 -25.35 -1.46
CA SER A 157 -5.09 -25.48 -1.12
C SER A 157 -5.48 -24.54 0.02
N THR A 158 -6.51 -23.73 -0.21
CA THR A 158 -7.08 -22.81 0.79
C THR A 158 -8.26 -23.42 1.56
N ASP A 159 -8.74 -24.59 1.15
CA ASP A 159 -9.78 -25.35 1.85
C ASP A 159 -9.13 -26.32 2.83
N GLU A 160 -9.37 -26.15 4.13
CA GLU A 160 -8.70 -26.94 5.16
C GLU A 160 -9.06 -28.43 5.10
N GLN A 161 -10.28 -28.78 4.71
CA GLN A 161 -10.70 -30.18 4.60
C GLN A 161 -10.07 -30.84 3.38
N ALA A 162 -10.07 -30.16 2.23
CA ALA A 162 -9.38 -30.61 1.03
C ALA A 162 -7.88 -30.75 1.29
N ARG A 163 -7.28 -29.76 1.95
CA ARG A 163 -5.88 -29.80 2.37
C ARG A 163 -5.59 -30.99 3.27
N SER A 164 -6.41 -31.25 4.28
CA SER A 164 -6.21 -32.40 5.18
C SER A 164 -6.25 -33.73 4.43
N ARG A 165 -7.17 -33.89 3.46
CA ARG A 165 -7.21 -35.09 2.59
C ARG A 165 -5.97 -35.22 1.71
N LEU A 166 -5.52 -34.12 1.11
CA LEU A 166 -4.32 -34.11 0.25
C LEU A 166 -3.05 -34.38 1.05
N VAL A 167 -2.91 -33.80 2.24
CA VAL A 167 -1.81 -34.09 3.17
C VAL A 167 -1.83 -35.57 3.56
N ARG A 168 -3.00 -36.13 3.92
CA ARG A 168 -3.10 -37.56 4.25
C ARG A 168 -2.62 -38.43 3.09
N ALA A 169 -3.07 -38.14 1.87
CA ALA A 169 -2.64 -38.86 0.68
C ALA A 169 -1.12 -38.72 0.44
N ALA A 170 -0.55 -37.57 0.78
CA ALA A 170 0.87 -37.31 0.63
C ALA A 170 1.75 -38.00 1.69
N GLU A 171 1.23 -38.18 2.90
CA GLU A 171 1.89 -38.89 4.02
C GLU A 171 1.86 -40.42 3.84
N GLY A 172 1.10 -40.93 2.88
CA GLY A 172 0.92 -42.36 2.67
C GLY A 172 0.21 -43.03 3.86
N ASP A 173 0.67 -44.23 4.21
CA ASP A 173 0.05 -45.08 5.24
C ASP A 173 0.62 -44.84 6.65
N MET A 174 1.21 -43.66 6.92
CA MET A 174 1.71 -43.35 8.26
C MET A 174 0.57 -43.34 9.29
N THR A 175 0.66 -44.25 10.27
CA THR A 175 -0.26 -44.31 11.40
C THR A 175 -0.08 -43.10 12.32
N LEU A 176 -1.10 -42.82 13.13
CA LEU A 176 -1.04 -41.74 14.12
C LEU A 176 0.14 -41.95 15.09
N ASP A 177 0.33 -43.16 15.61
CA ASP A 177 1.45 -43.50 16.49
C ASP A 177 2.82 -43.24 15.83
N ALA A 178 2.98 -43.60 14.55
CA ALA A 178 4.22 -43.35 13.82
C ALA A 178 4.49 -41.84 13.68
N LYS A 179 3.45 -41.04 13.44
CA LYS A 179 3.56 -39.57 13.40
C LYS A 179 3.97 -39.00 14.75
N GLU A 180 3.37 -39.46 15.85
CA GLU A 180 3.72 -39.00 17.20
C GLU A 180 5.17 -39.36 17.57
N GLN A 181 5.61 -40.57 17.23
CA GLN A 181 7.00 -41.01 17.43
C GLN A 181 7.98 -40.13 16.65
N ALA A 182 7.74 -39.90 15.36
CA ALA A 182 8.57 -39.04 14.52
C ALA A 182 8.62 -37.57 15.02
N ALA A 183 7.49 -37.06 15.53
CA ALA A 183 7.41 -35.69 16.06
C ALA A 183 8.06 -35.51 17.45
N THR A 184 8.23 -36.58 18.23
CA THR A 184 8.65 -36.52 19.64
C THR A 184 10.01 -35.81 19.83
N ALA A 185 10.98 -36.09 18.96
CA ALA A 185 12.29 -35.44 19.01
C ALA A 185 12.18 -33.92 18.79
N TRP A 186 11.33 -33.53 17.83
CA TRP A 186 11.09 -32.12 17.49
C TRP A 186 10.31 -31.37 18.57
N VAL A 187 9.30 -32.00 19.17
CA VAL A 187 8.57 -31.46 20.32
C VAL A 187 9.54 -31.05 21.44
N LYS A 188 10.46 -31.96 21.80
CA LYS A 188 11.49 -31.69 22.82
C LYS A 188 12.49 -30.62 22.35
N ARG A 189 12.93 -30.67 21.09
CA ARG A 189 13.89 -29.72 20.50
C ARG A 189 13.40 -28.28 20.57
N PHE A 190 12.11 -28.05 20.34
CA PHE A 190 11.47 -26.74 20.43
C PHE A 190 11.01 -26.36 21.85
N GLY A 191 11.39 -27.14 22.85
CA GLY A 191 11.20 -26.81 24.27
C GLY A 191 9.83 -27.17 24.84
N PHE A 192 9.08 -28.06 24.19
CA PHE A 192 7.80 -28.57 24.70
C PHE A 192 7.98 -29.93 25.37
N LYS A 193 7.15 -30.20 26.38
CA LYS A 193 7.06 -31.53 26.99
C LYS A 193 5.86 -32.26 26.39
N PRO A 194 6.00 -33.53 25.96
CA PRO A 194 4.88 -34.30 25.43
C PRO A 194 3.67 -34.39 26.38
N SER A 195 3.89 -34.35 27.69
CA SER A 195 2.83 -34.34 28.71
C SER A 195 1.91 -33.12 28.68
N ASP A 196 2.41 -32.00 28.14
CA ASP A 196 1.73 -30.71 28.15
C ASP A 196 0.92 -30.51 26.85
N LEU A 197 1.00 -31.47 25.93
CA LEU A 197 0.36 -31.43 24.63
C LEU A 197 -0.95 -32.20 24.65
N LYS A 198 -2.00 -31.62 24.09
CA LYS A 198 -3.24 -32.33 23.80
C LYS A 198 -3.33 -32.62 22.32
N LEU A 199 -3.52 -33.89 21.99
CA LEU A 199 -3.66 -34.31 20.61
C LEU A 199 -4.98 -33.78 20.02
N ALA A 200 -4.88 -33.00 18.94
CA ALA A 200 -6.02 -32.45 18.21
C ALA A 200 -6.29 -33.21 16.89
N THR A 201 -5.31 -33.94 16.37
CA THR A 201 -5.46 -34.78 15.18
C THR A 201 -6.19 -36.07 15.52
N THR A 202 -7.21 -36.40 14.74
CA THR A 202 -7.91 -37.69 14.81
C THR A 202 -7.25 -38.73 13.89
N GLU A 203 -7.50 -40.00 14.16
CA GLU A 203 -7.05 -41.09 13.30
C GLU A 203 -7.56 -40.91 11.86
N GLY A 204 -6.66 -41.08 10.88
CA GLY A 204 -6.98 -40.87 9.46
C GLY A 204 -7.03 -39.40 9.01
N ALA A 205 -6.71 -38.42 9.83
CA ALA A 205 -6.48 -37.04 9.37
C ALA A 205 -5.03 -36.85 8.86
N GLY A 206 -4.86 -35.96 7.89
CA GLY A 206 -3.54 -35.56 7.40
C GLY A 206 -2.82 -34.62 8.38
N GLY A 207 -1.51 -34.80 8.53
CA GLY A 207 -0.68 -34.07 9.48
C GLY A 207 -0.81 -34.59 10.91
N LEU A 208 -0.12 -33.90 11.82
CA LEU A 208 -0.23 -34.07 13.27
C LEU A 208 -0.34 -32.68 13.91
N LYS A 209 -1.35 -32.47 14.75
CA LYS A 209 -1.62 -31.22 15.44
C LYS A 209 -1.77 -31.47 16.93
N TYR A 210 -1.10 -30.65 17.73
CA TYR A 210 -1.27 -30.58 19.18
C TYR A 210 -1.73 -29.18 19.60
N THR A 211 -2.58 -29.10 20.62
CA THR A 211 -2.86 -27.85 21.34
C THR A 211 -2.09 -27.80 22.66
N VAL A 212 -1.74 -26.59 23.08
CA VAL A 212 -1.15 -26.32 24.40
C VAL A 212 -2.11 -25.42 25.16
N ASP A 213 -3.10 -26.03 25.80
CA ASP A 213 -4.25 -25.30 26.39
C ASP A 213 -3.86 -24.26 27.45
N ASP A 214 -2.75 -24.48 28.16
CA ASP A 214 -2.21 -23.54 29.14
C ASP A 214 -1.64 -22.26 28.50
N LYS A 215 -1.43 -22.27 27.18
CA LYS A 215 -0.93 -21.14 26.39
C LYS A 215 -2.05 -20.60 25.49
N LYS A 216 -2.84 -19.67 26.02
CA LYS A 216 -3.98 -19.05 25.35
C LYS A 216 -3.98 -17.52 25.43
N ILE A 217 -4.65 -16.89 24.47
CA ILE A 217 -4.96 -15.46 24.47
C ILE A 217 -6.30 -15.22 23.78
N GLY A 218 -7.27 -14.70 24.54
CA GLY A 218 -8.66 -14.69 24.11
C GLY A 218 -9.15 -16.12 23.79
N SER A 219 -9.63 -16.33 22.57
CA SER A 219 -10.05 -17.63 22.02
C SER A 219 -8.97 -18.32 21.17
N SER A 220 -7.78 -17.72 21.07
CA SER A 220 -6.65 -18.29 20.34
C SER A 220 -5.80 -19.15 21.28
N VAL A 221 -5.51 -20.38 20.85
CA VAL A 221 -4.69 -21.36 21.60
C VAL A 221 -3.46 -21.69 20.77
N LEU A 222 -2.32 -21.84 21.44
CA LEU A 222 -1.08 -22.25 20.78
C LEU A 222 -1.25 -23.66 20.19
N THR A 223 -0.94 -23.79 18.89
CA THR A 223 -0.96 -25.05 18.16
C THR A 223 0.43 -25.39 17.66
N LEU A 224 0.79 -26.67 17.78
CA LEU A 224 1.96 -27.26 17.12
C LEU A 224 1.46 -28.11 15.97
N ALA A 225 1.96 -27.87 14.76
CA ALA A 225 1.56 -28.60 13.56
C ALA A 225 2.78 -29.21 12.87
N PHE A 226 2.63 -30.47 12.45
CA PHE A 226 3.64 -31.25 11.74
C PHE A 226 3.03 -31.86 10.47
N THR A 227 3.87 -32.03 9.46
CA THR A 227 3.58 -32.86 8.28
C THR A 227 4.75 -33.79 8.03
N PHE A 228 4.52 -34.89 7.32
CA PHE A 228 5.52 -35.95 7.17
C PHE A 228 5.78 -36.33 5.71
N GLU A 229 7.00 -36.69 5.38
CA GLU A 229 7.38 -37.19 4.06
C GLU A 229 8.47 -38.25 4.24
N ASP A 230 8.34 -39.36 3.50
CA ASP A 230 9.26 -40.50 3.58
C ASP A 230 9.46 -41.06 5.01
N GLY A 231 8.44 -40.96 5.87
CA GLY A 231 8.49 -41.43 7.26
C GLY A 231 9.08 -40.43 8.27
N ASP A 232 9.63 -39.31 7.80
CA ASP A 232 10.26 -38.28 8.63
C ASP A 232 9.45 -36.98 8.67
N VAL A 233 9.79 -36.10 9.62
CA VAL A 233 9.17 -34.77 9.74
C VAL A 233 9.58 -33.88 8.57
N ARG A 234 8.60 -33.53 7.73
CA ARG A 234 8.75 -32.60 6.60
C ARG A 234 8.65 -31.14 7.04
N SER A 235 7.74 -30.84 7.96
CA SER A 235 7.52 -29.48 8.45
C SER A 235 7.14 -29.45 9.92
N PHE A 236 7.47 -28.34 10.57
CA PHE A 236 7.05 -28.00 11.91
C PHE A 236 6.65 -26.53 11.97
N THR A 237 5.50 -26.23 12.56
CA THR A 237 5.03 -24.86 12.83
C THR A 237 4.46 -24.78 14.23
N GLN A 238 4.82 -23.70 14.95
CA GLN A 238 4.22 -23.32 16.22
C GLN A 238 3.58 -21.94 16.07
N SER A 239 2.28 -21.86 16.25
CA SER A 239 1.59 -20.58 16.12
C SER A 239 0.31 -20.54 16.92
N PHE A 240 -0.05 -19.33 17.34
CA PHE A 240 -1.42 -19.02 17.72
C PHE A 240 -2.23 -18.89 16.44
N SER A 241 -3.48 -19.35 16.45
CA SER A 241 -4.38 -19.26 15.30
C SER A 241 -5.56 -18.37 15.61
N ALA A 242 -6.07 -17.66 14.61
CA ALA A 242 -7.32 -16.93 14.77
C ALA A 242 -8.50 -17.92 14.84
N PRO A 243 -9.49 -17.70 15.72
CA PRO A 243 -10.67 -18.55 15.79
C PRO A 243 -11.47 -18.49 14.48
N SER A 244 -12.20 -19.56 14.16
CA SER A 244 -13.01 -19.67 12.93
C SER A 244 -14.04 -18.53 12.81
N SER A 245 -14.61 -18.08 13.92
CA SER A 245 -15.54 -16.94 13.95
C SER A 245 -14.92 -15.65 13.40
N TYR A 246 -13.60 -15.45 13.59
CA TYR A 246 -12.86 -14.33 13.02
C TYR A 246 -12.57 -14.56 11.54
N THR A 247 -12.04 -15.72 11.17
CA THR A 247 -11.66 -15.98 9.77
C THR A 247 -12.88 -16.02 8.85
N ASP A 248 -14.03 -16.52 9.31
CA ASP A 248 -15.29 -16.49 8.57
C ASP A 248 -15.86 -15.07 8.43
N TYR A 249 -15.68 -14.23 9.45
CA TYR A 249 -15.98 -12.80 9.35
C TYR A 249 -15.11 -12.14 8.26
N VAL A 250 -13.79 -12.37 8.28
CA VAL A 250 -12.86 -11.81 7.28
C VAL A 250 -13.21 -12.28 5.88
N LYS A 251 -13.44 -13.58 5.66
CA LYS A 251 -13.87 -14.12 4.36
C LYS A 251 -15.09 -13.39 3.79
N LYS A 252 -16.09 -13.10 4.64
CA LYS A 252 -17.27 -12.32 4.23
C LYS A 252 -16.91 -10.88 3.86
N GLN A 253 -16.01 -10.23 4.60
CA GLN A 253 -15.53 -8.89 4.26
C GLN A 253 -14.74 -8.88 2.95
N THR A 254 -13.85 -9.85 2.74
CA THR A 254 -13.06 -10.02 1.52
C THR A 254 -13.94 -10.26 0.29
N TYR A 255 -15.05 -11.00 0.44
CA TYR A 255 -16.03 -11.15 -0.63
C TYR A 255 -16.60 -9.80 -1.09
N TRP A 256 -17.02 -8.95 -0.16
CA TRP A 256 -17.52 -7.61 -0.46
C TRP A 256 -16.42 -6.67 -0.97
N ALA A 257 -15.21 -6.79 -0.43
CA ALA A 257 -14.04 -6.05 -0.91
C ALA A 257 -13.77 -6.31 -2.40
N ASN A 258 -13.81 -7.58 -2.81
CA ASN A 258 -13.65 -7.97 -4.21
C ASN A 258 -14.76 -7.38 -5.10
N TRP A 259 -16.02 -7.42 -4.68
CA TRP A 259 -17.11 -6.79 -5.44
C TRP A 259 -16.93 -5.28 -5.59
N MET A 260 -16.59 -4.59 -4.49
CA MET A 260 -16.33 -3.15 -4.51
C MET A 260 -15.15 -2.81 -5.43
N THR A 261 -14.05 -3.55 -5.35
CA THR A 261 -12.87 -3.30 -6.18
C THR A 261 -13.09 -3.65 -7.65
N TYR A 262 -13.65 -4.81 -7.99
CA TYR A 262 -13.77 -5.21 -9.39
C TYR A 262 -14.99 -4.58 -10.08
N ALA A 263 -16.18 -4.62 -9.47
CA ALA A 263 -17.38 -4.05 -10.07
C ALA A 263 -17.51 -2.54 -9.82
N GLY A 264 -17.11 -2.07 -8.64
CA GLY A 264 -17.19 -0.65 -8.28
C GLY A 264 -16.05 0.18 -8.87
N TYR A 265 -14.81 -0.28 -8.71
CA TYR A 265 -13.64 0.46 -9.17
C TYR A 265 -13.20 0.04 -10.58
N ALA A 266 -12.77 -1.21 -10.79
CA ALA A 266 -12.12 -1.61 -12.04
C ALA A 266 -13.03 -1.44 -13.26
N LEU A 267 -14.29 -1.89 -13.17
CA LEU A 267 -15.28 -1.71 -14.22
C LEU A 267 -15.58 -0.23 -14.51
N LEU A 268 -15.87 0.58 -13.49
CA LEU A 268 -16.22 1.99 -13.69
C LEU A 268 -15.02 2.83 -14.16
N SER A 269 -13.82 2.51 -13.72
CA SER A 269 -12.58 3.12 -14.21
C SER A 269 -12.25 2.70 -15.64
N MET A 270 -12.55 1.47 -16.03
CA MET A 270 -12.50 1.05 -17.44
C MET A 270 -13.49 1.84 -18.30
N VAL A 271 -14.73 2.04 -17.82
CA VAL A 271 -15.73 2.88 -18.50
C VAL A 271 -15.22 4.32 -18.65
N LEU A 272 -14.64 4.91 -17.60
CA LEU A 272 -14.00 6.22 -17.67
C LEU A 272 -12.85 6.23 -18.68
N GLY A 273 -12.01 5.20 -18.73
CA GLY A 273 -10.92 5.07 -19.70
C GLY A 273 -11.42 5.04 -21.16
N ILE A 274 -12.48 4.28 -21.44
CA ILE A 274 -13.12 4.24 -22.76
C ILE A 274 -13.69 5.61 -23.12
N LEU A 275 -14.39 6.26 -22.18
CA LEU A 275 -14.90 7.61 -22.39
C LEU A 275 -13.77 8.61 -22.61
N ALA A 276 -12.62 8.45 -21.96
CA ALA A 276 -11.47 9.31 -22.14
C ALA A 276 -10.93 9.24 -23.59
N ILE A 277 -10.86 8.04 -24.18
CA ILE A 277 -10.50 7.86 -25.59
C ILE A 277 -11.48 8.59 -26.51
N VAL A 278 -12.79 8.40 -26.28
CA VAL A 278 -13.85 9.04 -27.08
C VAL A 278 -13.75 10.56 -26.98
N TYR A 279 -13.63 11.10 -25.77
CA TYR A 279 -13.61 12.55 -25.55
C TYR A 279 -12.29 13.21 -25.93
N ALA A 280 -11.16 12.51 -25.87
CA ALA A 280 -9.91 12.99 -26.46
C ALA A 280 -10.08 13.24 -27.97
N SER A 281 -10.77 12.34 -28.67
CA SER A 281 -11.10 12.48 -30.10
C SER A 281 -12.11 13.60 -30.36
N LEU A 282 -13.22 13.64 -29.60
CA LEU A 282 -14.27 14.66 -29.78
C LEU A 282 -13.82 16.08 -29.42
N THR A 283 -12.86 16.21 -28.49
CA THR A 283 -12.33 17.50 -28.05
C THR A 283 -10.95 17.82 -28.65
N ARG A 284 -10.52 17.08 -29.69
CA ARG A 284 -9.20 17.24 -30.34
C ARG A 284 -8.86 18.67 -30.79
N ARG A 285 -9.87 19.50 -31.09
CA ARG A 285 -9.69 20.93 -31.45
C ARG A 285 -9.33 21.81 -30.25
N HIS A 286 -9.62 21.37 -29.03
CA HIS A 286 -9.43 22.10 -27.78
C HIS A 286 -8.23 21.58 -26.97
N THR A 287 -7.59 20.49 -27.40
CA THR A 287 -6.43 19.88 -26.74
C THR A 287 -5.33 19.54 -27.75
N SER A 288 -4.25 18.89 -27.29
CA SER A 288 -3.18 18.39 -28.13
C SER A 288 -2.78 17.00 -27.67
N PHE A 289 -2.60 16.07 -28.62
CA PHE A 289 -2.17 14.69 -28.36
C PHE A 289 -0.70 14.58 -27.94
N VAL A 290 0.08 15.66 -28.06
CA VAL A 290 1.42 15.71 -27.46
C VAL A 290 1.33 15.86 -25.93
N ARG A 291 0.18 16.31 -25.41
CA ARG A 291 -0.06 16.39 -23.97
C ARG A 291 -0.14 15.00 -23.37
N GLY A 292 0.30 14.88 -22.12
CA GLY A 292 0.17 13.65 -21.37
C GLY A 292 1.24 12.61 -21.64
N ILE A 293 1.98 12.67 -22.76
CA ILE A 293 3.06 11.71 -23.09
C ILE A 293 4.06 11.59 -21.93
N VAL A 294 4.63 12.72 -21.48
CA VAL A 294 5.65 12.71 -20.41
C VAL A 294 5.08 12.14 -19.11
N LEU A 295 3.90 12.57 -18.66
CA LEU A 295 3.32 12.07 -17.40
C LEU A 295 2.93 10.59 -17.51
N SER A 296 2.51 10.11 -18.68
CA SER A 296 2.17 8.70 -18.90
C SER A 296 3.42 7.81 -18.94
N ILE A 297 4.52 8.33 -19.50
CA ILE A 297 5.84 7.66 -19.44
C ILE A 297 6.34 7.61 -18.00
N VAL A 298 6.24 8.71 -17.24
CA VAL A 298 6.63 8.75 -15.83
C VAL A 298 5.79 7.77 -15.01
N TYR A 299 4.47 7.74 -15.23
CA TYR A 299 3.57 6.75 -14.61
C TYR A 299 4.00 5.31 -14.93
N PHE A 300 4.23 5.00 -16.22
CA PHE A 300 4.62 3.65 -16.63
C PHE A 300 5.98 3.25 -16.04
N ALA A 301 6.97 4.14 -16.09
CA ALA A 301 8.29 3.91 -15.52
C ALA A 301 8.23 3.71 -14.01
N ALA A 302 7.44 4.50 -13.29
CA ALA A 302 7.22 4.34 -11.86
C ALA A 302 6.52 3.01 -11.52
N SER A 303 5.49 2.62 -12.31
CA SER A 303 4.81 1.33 -12.15
C SER A 303 5.76 0.15 -12.37
N MET A 304 6.62 0.23 -13.39
CA MET A 304 7.64 -0.80 -13.65
C MET A 304 8.68 -0.85 -12.56
N ALA A 305 9.20 0.31 -12.13
CA ALA A 305 10.13 0.41 -11.02
C ALA A 305 9.56 -0.23 -9.75
N GLY A 306 8.30 0.07 -9.40
CA GLY A 306 7.61 -0.57 -8.28
C GLY A 306 7.43 -2.09 -8.45
N THR A 307 7.06 -2.54 -9.65
CA THR A 307 6.92 -3.96 -9.97
C THR A 307 8.24 -4.71 -9.80
N PHE A 308 9.34 -4.18 -10.36
CA PHE A 308 10.67 -4.76 -10.18
C PHE A 308 11.13 -4.70 -8.73
N ASN A 309 10.73 -3.66 -7.99
CA ASN A 309 11.05 -3.56 -6.58
C ASN A 309 10.42 -4.69 -5.76
N MET A 310 9.24 -5.19 -6.18
CA MET A 310 8.55 -6.32 -5.56
C MET A 310 9.03 -7.70 -6.04
N LEU A 311 10.08 -7.76 -6.86
CA LEU A 311 10.56 -9.02 -7.42
C LEU A 311 10.89 -10.11 -6.38
N PRO A 312 11.51 -9.82 -5.21
CA PRO A 312 11.74 -10.84 -4.19
C PRO A 312 10.45 -11.50 -3.69
N MET A 313 9.39 -10.71 -3.48
CA MET A 313 8.09 -11.23 -3.09
C MET A 313 7.48 -12.08 -4.20
N LEU A 314 7.45 -11.55 -5.43
CA LEU A 314 6.91 -12.25 -6.60
C LEU A 314 7.65 -13.57 -6.86
N GLN A 315 8.97 -13.62 -6.64
CA GLN A 315 9.75 -14.85 -6.73
C GLN A 315 9.36 -15.88 -5.68
N ALA A 316 9.10 -15.43 -4.45
CA ALA A 316 8.78 -16.30 -3.36
C ALA A 316 7.35 -16.87 -3.43
N GLU A 317 6.43 -16.13 -4.05
CA GLU A 317 5.05 -16.56 -4.32
C GLU A 317 4.90 -17.33 -5.65
N ALA A 318 5.78 -17.07 -6.63
CA ALA A 318 5.72 -17.78 -7.90
C ALA A 318 6.04 -19.27 -7.73
N GLY A 319 5.18 -20.14 -8.28
CA GLY A 319 5.39 -21.59 -8.33
C GLY A 319 6.55 -22.07 -9.23
N GLY A 320 7.44 -21.16 -9.64
CA GLY A 320 8.60 -21.43 -10.48
C GLY A 320 8.91 -20.31 -11.48
N ARG A 321 10.07 -20.41 -12.14
CA ARG A 321 10.57 -19.37 -13.07
C ARG A 321 9.61 -19.07 -14.22
N GLY A 322 8.94 -20.09 -14.77
CA GLY A 322 7.98 -19.90 -15.87
C GLY A 322 6.76 -19.09 -15.46
N ALA A 323 6.18 -19.40 -14.29
CA ALA A 323 5.06 -18.65 -13.72
C ALA A 323 5.45 -17.21 -13.41
N LEU A 324 6.65 -16.99 -12.85
CA LEU A 324 7.17 -15.65 -12.61
C LEU A 324 7.30 -14.83 -13.91
N ILE A 325 7.88 -15.41 -14.96
CA ILE A 325 8.02 -14.72 -16.26
C ILE A 325 6.64 -14.35 -16.81
N PHE A 326 5.67 -15.27 -16.74
CA PHE A 326 4.30 -15.01 -17.17
C PHE A 326 3.67 -13.85 -16.38
N LEU A 327 3.77 -13.85 -15.05
CA LEU A 327 3.26 -12.78 -14.18
C LEU A 327 3.92 -11.43 -14.50
N MET A 328 5.23 -11.41 -14.74
CA MET A 328 5.95 -10.20 -15.12
C MET A 328 5.49 -9.66 -16.48
N ILE A 329 5.32 -10.52 -17.49
CA ILE A 329 4.79 -10.13 -18.80
C ILE A 329 3.37 -9.56 -18.66
N LEU A 330 2.51 -10.24 -17.91
CA LEU A 330 1.15 -9.78 -17.64
C LEU A 330 1.15 -8.40 -16.97
N GLN A 331 2.01 -8.20 -15.96
CA GLN A 331 2.12 -6.93 -15.24
C GLN A 331 2.61 -5.78 -16.13
N VAL A 332 3.54 -6.04 -17.06
CA VAL A 332 3.98 -5.08 -18.08
C VAL A 332 2.81 -4.69 -18.99
N VAL A 333 2.05 -5.67 -19.50
CA VAL A 333 0.90 -5.42 -20.37
C VAL A 333 -0.18 -4.62 -19.65
N VAL A 334 -0.55 -5.01 -18.43
CA VAL A 334 -1.54 -4.29 -17.62
C VAL A 334 -1.09 -2.86 -17.35
N SER A 335 0.16 -2.66 -16.93
CA SER A 335 0.70 -1.33 -16.67
C SER A 335 0.73 -0.46 -17.93
N PHE A 336 1.03 -1.05 -19.09
CA PHE A 336 1.02 -0.34 -20.37
C PHE A 336 -0.40 0.10 -20.74
N VAL A 337 -1.38 -0.79 -20.63
CA VAL A 337 -2.81 -0.46 -20.86
C VAL A 337 -3.28 0.65 -19.92
N MET A 338 -2.90 0.59 -18.64
CA MET A 338 -3.22 1.64 -17.67
C MET A 338 -2.56 2.98 -18.02
N ALA A 339 -1.29 2.97 -18.45
CA ALA A 339 -0.60 4.18 -18.91
C ALA A 339 -1.28 4.80 -20.13
N VAL A 340 -1.78 3.98 -21.06
CA VAL A 340 -2.57 4.44 -22.22
C VAL A 340 -3.91 5.05 -21.77
N ALA A 341 -4.62 4.41 -20.84
CA ALA A 341 -5.86 4.96 -20.30
C ALA A 341 -5.64 6.32 -19.58
N ILE A 342 -4.54 6.44 -18.84
CA ILE A 342 -4.12 7.70 -18.19
C ILE A 342 -3.76 8.76 -19.23
N TYR A 343 -3.01 8.39 -20.27
CA TYR A 343 -2.70 9.29 -21.39
C TYR A 343 -3.97 9.89 -21.99
N PHE A 344 -4.96 9.07 -22.31
CA PHE A 344 -6.23 9.55 -22.85
C PHE A 344 -7.04 10.34 -21.84
N SER A 345 -6.96 10.01 -20.54
CA SER A 345 -7.59 10.80 -19.47
C SER A 345 -6.99 12.22 -19.39
N LEU A 346 -5.66 12.34 -19.51
CA LEU A 346 -4.98 13.63 -19.55
C LEU A 346 -5.39 14.47 -20.76
N VAL A 347 -5.43 13.85 -21.96
CA VAL A 347 -5.81 14.54 -23.20
C VAL A 347 -7.30 14.91 -23.21
N GLY A 348 -8.18 13.95 -22.92
CA GLY A 348 -9.63 14.13 -22.88
C GLY A 348 -10.07 15.11 -21.79
N GLY A 349 -9.45 15.05 -20.60
CA GLY A 349 -9.73 15.95 -19.49
C GLY A 349 -9.33 17.39 -19.79
N ASP A 350 -8.13 17.60 -20.36
CA ASP A 350 -7.72 18.93 -20.84
C ASP A 350 -8.66 19.46 -21.91
N GLY A 351 -9.04 18.64 -22.89
CA GLY A 351 -9.95 19.04 -23.95
C GLY A 351 -11.36 19.40 -23.47
N LEU A 352 -11.91 18.64 -22.52
CA LEU A 352 -13.19 18.95 -21.87
C LEU A 352 -13.16 20.29 -21.13
N MET A 353 -12.11 20.53 -20.34
CA MET A 353 -11.96 21.78 -19.59
C MET A 353 -11.72 22.97 -20.52
N ARG A 354 -10.91 22.80 -21.56
CA ARG A 354 -10.63 23.86 -22.52
C ARG A 354 -11.82 24.20 -23.40
N LYS A 355 -12.69 23.23 -23.70
CA LYS A 355 -13.93 23.46 -24.43
C LYS A 355 -14.87 24.45 -23.71
N VAL A 356 -14.82 24.48 -22.38
CA VAL A 356 -15.60 25.44 -21.55
C VAL A 356 -14.80 26.70 -21.18
N GLY A 357 -13.67 26.95 -21.85
CA GLY A 357 -12.86 28.16 -21.66
C GLY A 357 -11.93 28.11 -20.44
N LEU A 358 -11.79 26.96 -19.77
CA LEU A 358 -10.96 26.81 -18.58
C LEU A 358 -9.62 26.13 -18.88
N ASN A 359 -8.55 26.65 -18.30
CA ASN A 359 -7.21 26.07 -18.29
C ASN A 359 -6.94 25.43 -16.92
N ALA A 360 -7.37 24.17 -16.76
CA ALA A 360 -7.17 23.39 -15.55
C ALA A 360 -5.74 22.84 -15.43
N TRP A 361 -5.05 22.68 -16.55
CA TRP A 361 -3.69 22.16 -16.64
C TRP A 361 -2.83 23.06 -17.56
N PRO A 362 -2.12 24.04 -16.99
CA PRO A 362 -1.24 24.94 -17.74
C PRO A 362 -0.04 24.25 -18.41
N ARG A 363 0.58 24.91 -19.40
CA ARG A 363 1.77 24.41 -20.11
C ARG A 363 3.03 25.22 -19.83
N ALA A 364 4.20 24.58 -19.96
CA ALA A 364 5.52 25.20 -19.75
C ALA A 364 5.77 26.51 -20.50
N LYS A 365 5.20 26.65 -21.71
CA LYS A 365 5.33 27.86 -22.54
C LYS A 365 4.29 28.95 -22.23
N GLU A 366 3.31 28.68 -21.37
CA GLU A 366 2.26 29.65 -21.03
C GLU A 366 2.80 30.70 -20.03
N PRO A 367 2.45 32.00 -20.17
CA PRO A 367 2.93 33.04 -19.28
C PRO A 367 2.55 32.78 -17.82
N GLY A 368 3.51 32.89 -16.91
CA GLY A 368 3.32 32.65 -15.47
C GLY A 368 3.46 31.19 -15.03
N TYR A 369 3.71 30.25 -15.95
CA TYR A 369 3.76 28.81 -15.65
C TYR A 369 4.71 28.44 -14.51
N GLY A 370 5.97 28.88 -14.55
CA GLY A 370 6.95 28.49 -13.54
C GLY A 370 6.50 28.84 -12.12
N LEU A 371 6.03 30.08 -11.92
CA LEU A 371 5.55 30.54 -10.62
C LEU A 371 4.24 29.84 -10.22
N TYR A 372 3.37 29.53 -11.19
CA TYR A 372 2.17 28.74 -10.97
C TYR A 372 2.51 27.34 -10.44
N VAL A 373 3.51 26.66 -11.01
CA VAL A 373 3.98 25.35 -10.57
C VAL A 373 4.56 25.42 -9.16
N LEU A 374 5.45 26.40 -8.90
CA LEU A 374 6.06 26.59 -7.57
C LEU A 374 4.99 26.83 -6.48
N ARG A 375 4.00 27.69 -6.76
CA ARG A 375 2.87 27.93 -5.85
C ARG A 375 1.96 26.71 -5.71
N SER A 376 1.77 25.94 -6.78
CA SER A 376 0.98 24.69 -6.75
C SER A 376 1.64 23.66 -5.84
N MET A 377 2.97 23.52 -5.89
CA MET A 377 3.73 22.67 -4.99
C MET A 377 3.62 23.14 -3.53
N TYR A 378 3.73 24.45 -3.27
CA TYR A 378 3.60 24.97 -1.90
C TYR A 378 2.18 24.76 -1.34
N VAL A 379 1.15 25.02 -2.14
CA VAL A 379 -0.23 24.62 -1.82
C VAL A 379 -0.33 23.10 -1.61
N GLY A 380 0.39 22.33 -2.40
CA GLY A 380 0.57 20.88 -2.29
C GLY A 380 0.93 20.44 -0.89
N TYR A 381 2.05 20.93 -0.34
CA TYR A 381 2.49 20.61 1.02
C TYR A 381 1.48 21.01 2.09
N LEU A 382 0.92 22.22 1.99
CA LEU A 382 -0.05 22.70 2.97
C LEU A 382 -1.31 21.82 3.00
N TRP A 383 -1.81 21.41 1.83
CA TRP A 383 -2.93 20.47 1.75
C TRP A 383 -2.56 19.06 2.17
N ALA A 384 -1.36 18.57 1.87
CA ALA A 384 -0.90 17.27 2.36
C ALA A 384 -0.92 17.22 3.88
N PHE A 385 -0.45 18.27 4.57
CA PHE A 385 -0.52 18.35 6.03
C PHE A 385 -1.96 18.42 6.58
N ILE A 386 -2.86 19.14 5.90
CA ILE A 386 -4.28 19.13 6.23
C ILE A 386 -4.85 17.71 6.07
N LEU A 387 -4.56 17.04 4.95
CA LEU A 387 -5.05 15.71 4.64
C LEU A 387 -4.56 14.66 5.65
N LEU A 388 -3.29 14.73 6.08
CA LEU A 388 -2.74 13.88 7.15
C LEU A 388 -3.55 14.03 8.43
N GLY A 389 -3.80 15.27 8.87
CA GLY A 389 -4.61 15.52 10.08
C GLY A 389 -6.06 15.05 9.94
N VAL A 390 -6.69 15.30 8.78
CA VAL A 390 -8.06 14.84 8.50
C VAL A 390 -8.12 13.32 8.50
N GLN A 391 -7.17 12.65 7.87
CA GLN A 391 -7.09 11.19 7.84
C GLN A 391 -6.99 10.62 9.26
N SER A 392 -6.08 11.16 10.10
CA SER A 392 -5.93 10.71 11.48
C SER A 392 -7.21 10.88 12.30
N ILE A 393 -7.93 12.00 12.13
CA ILE A 393 -9.21 12.25 12.80
C ILE A 393 -10.27 11.24 12.31
N LEU A 394 -10.36 11.01 11.01
CA LEU A 394 -11.33 10.07 10.44
C LEU A 394 -11.12 8.66 10.97
N PHE A 395 -9.87 8.17 11.03
CA PHE A 395 -9.59 6.87 11.63
C PHE A 395 -9.95 6.80 13.11
N PHE A 396 -9.60 7.82 13.90
CA PHE A 396 -9.98 7.89 15.32
C PHE A 396 -11.51 7.82 15.51
N VAL A 397 -12.28 8.46 14.63
CA VAL A 397 -13.75 8.40 14.63
C VAL A 397 -14.24 7.02 14.21
N LEU A 398 -13.76 6.48 13.09
CA LEU A 398 -14.18 5.18 12.54
C LEU A 398 -13.85 4.00 13.47
N GLU A 399 -12.76 4.08 14.23
CA GLU A 399 -12.43 3.15 15.30
C GLU A 399 -13.54 3.15 16.38
N ARG A 400 -14.01 4.33 16.80
CA ARG A 400 -15.02 4.47 17.87
C ARG A 400 -16.45 4.21 17.40
N THR A 401 -16.75 4.48 16.14
CA THR A 401 -18.11 4.36 15.60
C THR A 401 -18.36 3.01 14.94
N LEU A 402 -17.39 2.48 14.17
CA LEU A 402 -17.53 1.23 13.43
C LEU A 402 -16.71 0.08 14.02
N ASN A 403 -15.99 0.30 15.12
CA ASN A 403 -14.99 -0.65 15.63
C ASN A 403 -13.99 -1.05 14.54
N THR A 404 -13.57 -0.04 13.75
CA THR A 404 -12.62 -0.27 12.67
C THR A 404 -11.32 -0.80 13.24
N PHE A 405 -10.75 -1.81 12.61
CA PHE A 405 -9.44 -2.37 12.94
C PHE A 405 -8.69 -2.71 11.65
N SER A 406 -7.36 -2.74 11.72
CA SER A 406 -6.50 -3.16 10.61
C SER A 406 -5.78 -4.46 10.93
N THR A 407 -5.32 -5.14 9.87
CA THR A 407 -4.34 -6.21 9.97
C THR A 407 -3.13 -5.97 9.08
N THR A 408 -2.11 -6.82 9.19
CA THR A 408 -0.86 -6.75 8.44
C THR A 408 -1.05 -7.16 6.98
N ASP A 409 -0.22 -6.63 6.09
CA ASP A 409 -0.09 -7.12 4.72
C ASP A 409 1.38 -7.18 4.32
N ALA A 410 1.91 -8.40 4.24
CA ALA A 410 3.30 -8.62 3.89
C ALA A 410 3.64 -8.11 2.47
N THR A 411 2.66 -8.03 1.56
CA THR A 411 2.88 -7.54 0.19
C THR A 411 3.16 -6.03 0.14
N GLN A 412 2.85 -5.30 1.21
CA GLN A 412 3.09 -3.85 1.31
C GLN A 412 4.30 -3.49 2.20
N SER A 413 4.93 -4.47 2.84
CA SER A 413 6.10 -4.23 3.70
C SER A 413 7.34 -3.85 2.86
N PRO A 414 8.04 -2.77 3.21
CA PRO A 414 9.36 -2.45 2.67
C PRO A 414 10.37 -3.59 2.77
N TYR A 415 10.26 -4.50 3.76
CA TYR A 415 11.15 -5.65 3.88
C TYR A 415 11.04 -6.64 2.72
N ASN A 416 9.94 -6.64 1.97
CA ASN A 416 9.75 -7.49 0.79
C ASN A 416 10.21 -6.85 -0.52
N MET A 417 10.76 -5.64 -0.44
CA MET A 417 11.29 -4.92 -1.60
C MET A 417 12.79 -5.21 -1.81
N ALA A 418 13.21 -5.20 -3.07
CA ALA A 418 14.62 -5.29 -3.45
C ALA A 418 15.40 -4.04 -3.01
N TYR A 419 14.77 -2.87 -3.18
CA TYR A 419 15.27 -1.56 -2.84
C TYR A 419 14.19 -0.80 -2.03
N PRO A 420 14.13 -0.97 -0.71
CA PRO A 420 13.09 -0.34 0.11
C PRO A 420 13.03 1.18 -0.05
N TRP A 421 14.18 1.83 -0.24
CA TRP A 421 14.30 3.26 -0.52
C TRP A 421 13.55 3.72 -1.78
N LEU A 422 13.19 2.83 -2.69
CA LEU A 422 12.45 3.13 -3.91
C LEU A 422 10.93 3.13 -3.70
N LEU A 423 10.42 2.63 -2.55
CA LEU A 423 8.98 2.54 -2.25
C LEU A 423 8.20 3.84 -2.59
N PRO A 424 8.65 5.04 -2.18
CA PRO A 424 7.86 6.25 -2.40
C PRO A 424 7.74 6.69 -3.88
N ILE A 425 8.38 5.99 -4.84
CA ILE A 425 8.09 6.20 -6.27
C ILE A 425 6.61 5.91 -6.60
N MET A 426 5.97 5.04 -5.81
CA MET A 426 4.56 4.72 -5.97
C MET A 426 3.65 5.91 -5.69
N ALA A 427 4.06 6.87 -4.86
CA ALA A 427 3.35 8.13 -4.64
C ALA A 427 3.20 8.94 -5.95
N TRP A 428 4.23 8.91 -6.80
CA TRP A 428 4.19 9.58 -8.11
C TRP A 428 3.30 8.84 -9.09
N MET A 429 3.36 7.51 -9.09
CA MET A 429 2.48 6.66 -9.89
C MET A 429 1.01 6.91 -9.55
N ALA A 430 0.65 6.83 -8.26
CA ALA A 430 -0.71 7.08 -7.77
C ALA A 430 -1.16 8.53 -8.05
N GLY A 431 -0.41 9.52 -7.59
CA GLY A 431 -0.80 10.92 -7.73
C GLY A 431 -0.92 11.40 -9.17
N ILE A 432 -0.12 10.89 -10.12
CA ILE A 432 -0.28 11.19 -11.54
C ILE A 432 -1.51 10.48 -12.12
N GLY A 433 -1.63 9.17 -11.90
CA GLY A 433 -2.66 8.35 -12.52
C GLY A 433 -4.06 8.70 -12.01
N GLU A 434 -4.23 8.77 -10.70
CA GLU A 434 -5.53 8.95 -10.07
C GLU A 434 -6.08 10.36 -10.24
N GLU A 435 -5.23 11.39 -10.12
CA GLU A 435 -5.68 12.76 -10.37
C GLU A 435 -6.00 12.99 -11.86
N ALA A 436 -5.33 12.29 -12.78
CA ALA A 436 -5.67 12.35 -14.20
C ALA A 436 -7.04 11.74 -14.48
N VAL A 437 -7.29 10.53 -13.96
CA VAL A 437 -8.52 9.77 -14.22
C VAL A 437 -9.72 10.38 -13.49
N TYR A 438 -9.62 10.59 -12.18
CA TYR A 438 -10.79 10.94 -11.37
C TYR A 438 -11.07 12.44 -11.32
N ARG A 439 -10.02 13.29 -11.33
CA ARG A 439 -10.20 14.75 -11.19
C ARG A 439 -10.18 15.45 -12.55
N LEU A 440 -9.08 15.35 -13.30
CA LEU A 440 -8.92 16.06 -14.55
C LEU A 440 -9.90 15.59 -15.62
N PHE A 441 -10.11 14.28 -15.75
CA PHE A 441 -11.06 13.71 -16.70
C PHE A 441 -12.43 13.43 -16.07
N GLY A 442 -12.46 12.69 -14.97
CA GLY A 442 -13.67 12.16 -14.36
C GLY A 442 -14.68 13.25 -13.99
N ILE A 443 -14.25 14.27 -13.24
CA ILE A 443 -15.16 15.35 -12.79
C ILE A 443 -15.86 16.04 -13.96
N PRO A 444 -15.17 16.59 -14.98
CA PRO A 444 -15.86 17.24 -16.09
C PRO A 444 -16.70 16.26 -16.92
N MET A 445 -16.29 15.00 -17.07
CA MET A 445 -17.06 13.99 -17.79
C MET A 445 -18.36 13.66 -17.06
N VAL A 446 -18.30 13.29 -15.78
CA VAL A 446 -19.49 12.96 -14.98
C VAL A 446 -20.38 14.18 -14.81
N LYS A 447 -19.81 15.38 -14.63
CA LYS A 447 -20.59 16.63 -14.57
C LYS A 447 -21.42 16.86 -15.82
N LYS A 448 -20.98 16.41 -17.00
CA LYS A 448 -21.77 16.49 -18.23
C LYS A 448 -23.05 15.65 -18.16
N ILE A 449 -23.00 14.53 -17.43
CA ILE A 449 -24.12 13.59 -17.24
C ILE A 449 -25.05 14.11 -16.15
N VAL A 450 -24.52 14.35 -14.94
CA VAL A 450 -25.32 14.68 -13.75
C VAL A 450 -25.61 16.17 -13.59
N ARG A 451 -24.96 17.03 -14.36
CA ARG A 451 -25.10 18.51 -14.39
C ARG A 451 -24.84 19.22 -13.04
N ASN A 452 -24.29 18.51 -12.06
CA ASN A 452 -23.96 19.04 -10.74
C ASN A 452 -22.49 18.76 -10.42
N THR A 453 -21.73 19.81 -10.07
CA THR A 453 -20.29 19.69 -9.77
C THR A 453 -20.02 18.85 -8.52
N PHE A 454 -20.80 19.03 -7.46
CA PHE A 454 -20.62 18.28 -6.21
C PHE A 454 -20.90 16.79 -6.42
N VAL A 455 -22.02 16.46 -7.08
CA VAL A 455 -22.37 15.06 -7.39
C VAL A 455 -21.32 14.41 -8.29
N ALA A 456 -20.77 15.16 -9.26
CA ALA A 456 -19.68 14.67 -10.08
C ALA A 456 -18.42 14.35 -9.26
N CYS A 457 -18.02 15.23 -8.34
CA CYS A 457 -16.89 15.00 -7.45
C CYS A 457 -17.14 13.79 -6.53
N LEU A 458 -18.36 13.66 -6.01
CA LEU A 458 -18.73 12.54 -5.14
C LEU A 458 -18.66 11.22 -5.88
N ILE A 459 -19.25 11.12 -7.09
CA ILE A 459 -19.23 9.89 -7.88
C ILE A 459 -17.79 9.49 -8.25
N THR A 460 -16.98 10.42 -8.76
CA THR A 460 -15.60 10.09 -9.15
C THR A 460 -14.75 9.70 -7.95
N THR A 461 -15.00 10.33 -6.81
CA THR A 461 -14.34 10.01 -5.54
C THR A 461 -14.77 8.63 -5.03
N LEU A 462 -16.06 8.28 -5.11
CA LEU A 462 -16.56 6.96 -4.71
C LEU A 462 -15.96 5.86 -5.57
N ILE A 463 -15.90 6.05 -6.90
CA ILE A 463 -15.25 5.08 -7.80
C ILE A 463 -13.82 4.82 -7.34
N TRP A 464 -13.05 5.89 -7.12
CA TRP A 464 -11.68 5.81 -6.62
C TRP A 464 -11.58 5.11 -5.25
N ALA A 465 -12.42 5.49 -4.30
CA ALA A 465 -12.43 4.96 -2.94
C ALA A 465 -12.72 3.45 -2.89
N LEU A 466 -13.58 2.94 -3.78
CA LEU A 466 -13.88 1.51 -3.91
C LEU A 466 -12.68 0.68 -4.40
N GLY A 467 -11.67 1.31 -5.01
CA GLY A 467 -10.43 0.64 -5.44
C GLY A 467 -9.52 0.23 -4.29
N HIS A 468 -9.78 0.74 -3.09
CA HIS A 468 -8.92 0.58 -1.93
C HIS A 468 -9.51 -0.39 -0.88
N THR A 469 -10.59 -1.09 -1.21
CA THR A 469 -11.27 -2.02 -0.28
C THR A 469 -10.51 -3.32 -0.05
N LEU A 470 -9.53 -3.64 -0.89
CA LEU A 470 -8.63 -4.80 -0.68
C LEU A 470 -7.56 -4.56 0.38
N TYR A 471 -7.40 -3.33 0.86
CA TYR A 471 -6.56 -3.10 2.02
C TYR A 471 -7.12 -3.80 3.25
N PRO A 472 -6.26 -4.34 4.13
CA PRO A 472 -6.64 -5.14 5.29
C PRO A 472 -7.25 -4.29 6.42
N ILE A 473 -8.30 -3.52 6.14
CA ILE A 473 -9.03 -2.68 7.08
C ILE A 473 -10.49 -3.12 7.11
N TYR A 474 -10.98 -3.41 8.31
CA TYR A 474 -12.30 -3.97 8.53
C TYR A 474 -13.10 -3.12 9.53
N PRO A 475 -14.44 -3.00 9.38
CA PRO A 475 -15.25 -3.53 8.27
C PRO A 475 -14.87 -2.88 6.93
N VAL A 476 -15.09 -3.59 5.82
CA VAL A 476 -14.61 -3.22 4.48
C VAL A 476 -15.07 -1.82 4.04
N ILE A 477 -16.22 -1.35 4.54
CA ILE A 477 -16.78 -0.03 4.25
C ILE A 477 -16.02 1.13 4.88
N SER A 478 -15.20 0.89 5.91
CA SER A 478 -14.48 1.95 6.63
C SER A 478 -13.56 2.72 5.69
N ARG A 479 -12.85 2.01 4.79
CA ARG A 479 -11.93 2.64 3.84
C ARG A 479 -12.66 3.49 2.78
N PRO A 480 -13.73 3.02 2.12
CA PRO A 480 -14.53 3.87 1.24
C PRO A 480 -15.10 5.11 1.93
N ILE A 481 -15.53 5.02 3.18
CA ILE A 481 -16.03 6.18 3.94
C ILE A 481 -14.90 7.21 4.12
N GLU A 482 -13.76 6.78 4.68
CA GLU A 482 -12.56 7.62 4.87
C GLU A 482 -12.14 8.31 3.56
N LEU A 483 -11.91 7.52 2.51
CA LEU A 483 -11.43 8.01 1.22
C LEU A 483 -12.47 8.88 0.50
N THR A 484 -13.76 8.76 0.83
CA THR A 484 -14.76 9.69 0.29
C THR A 484 -14.51 11.11 0.78
N PHE A 485 -14.18 11.30 2.07
CA PHE A 485 -13.85 12.63 2.58
C PHE A 485 -12.55 13.16 1.99
N LEU A 486 -11.49 12.34 1.97
CA LEU A 486 -10.19 12.75 1.40
C LEU A 486 -10.30 13.04 -0.10
N GLY A 487 -11.02 12.21 -0.85
CA GLY A 487 -11.19 12.38 -2.29
C GLY A 487 -12.02 13.62 -2.65
N LEU A 488 -12.98 14.00 -1.82
CA LEU A 488 -13.69 15.28 -1.96
C LEU A 488 -12.77 16.48 -1.66
N LEU A 489 -11.83 16.36 -0.72
CA LEU A 489 -10.80 17.38 -0.50
C LEU A 489 -9.84 17.49 -1.69
N PHE A 490 -9.36 16.39 -2.27
CA PHE A 490 -8.60 16.44 -3.53
C PHE A 490 -9.41 17.09 -4.67
N SER A 491 -10.70 16.76 -4.76
CA SER A 491 -11.62 17.39 -5.72
C SER A 491 -11.74 18.91 -5.47
N PHE A 492 -11.79 19.34 -4.21
CA PHE A 492 -11.76 20.75 -3.84
C PHE A 492 -10.45 21.42 -4.26
N VAL A 493 -9.30 20.79 -3.99
CA VAL A 493 -7.98 21.30 -4.40
C VAL A 493 -7.92 21.45 -5.92
N PHE A 494 -8.37 20.46 -6.66
CA PHE A 494 -8.45 20.51 -8.12
C PHE A 494 -9.31 21.68 -8.61
N LEU A 495 -10.56 21.80 -8.13
CA LEU A 495 -11.48 22.86 -8.55
C LEU A 495 -10.95 24.25 -8.19
N ARG A 496 -10.31 24.40 -7.02
CA ARG A 496 -9.84 25.69 -6.51
C ARG A 496 -8.49 26.12 -7.06
N TYR A 497 -7.55 25.20 -7.22
CA TYR A 497 -6.14 25.47 -7.51
C TYR A 497 -5.62 24.83 -8.81
N GLY A 498 -6.39 23.92 -9.42
CA GLY A 498 -6.06 23.27 -10.70
C GLY A 498 -5.32 21.94 -10.54
N PHE A 499 -5.06 21.28 -11.68
CA PHE A 499 -4.54 19.92 -11.74
C PHE A 499 -3.18 19.75 -11.06
N ILE A 500 -2.23 20.65 -11.32
CA ILE A 500 -0.86 20.55 -10.77
C ILE A 500 -0.86 20.61 -9.24
N ALA A 501 -1.75 21.42 -8.64
CA ALA A 501 -1.86 21.53 -7.19
C ALA A 501 -2.46 20.26 -6.58
N ALA A 502 -3.52 19.70 -7.17
CA ALA A 502 -4.12 18.44 -6.71
C ALA A 502 -3.13 17.27 -6.81
N MET A 503 -2.43 17.16 -7.95
CA MET A 503 -1.38 16.17 -8.16
C MET A 503 -0.25 16.30 -7.15
N PHE A 504 0.28 17.51 -6.88
CA PHE A 504 1.29 17.67 -5.83
C PHE A 504 0.76 17.38 -4.43
N SER A 505 -0.45 17.81 -4.09
CA SER A 505 -1.06 17.46 -2.79
C SER A 505 -1.10 15.96 -2.57
N HIS A 506 -1.50 15.20 -3.60
CA HIS A 506 -1.57 13.74 -3.54
C HIS A 506 -0.17 13.12 -3.42
N ILE A 507 0.74 13.47 -4.33
CA ILE A 507 2.12 12.93 -4.33
C ILE A 507 2.81 13.22 -3.00
N ILE A 508 2.69 14.43 -2.46
CA ILE A 508 3.35 14.80 -1.20
C ILE A 508 2.74 14.04 -0.02
N PHE A 509 1.41 13.90 0.01
CA PHE A 509 0.71 13.15 1.06
C PHE A 509 1.22 11.70 1.11
N ASP A 510 1.27 11.02 -0.03
CA ASP A 510 1.77 9.64 -0.12
C ASP A 510 3.28 9.56 0.15
N SER A 511 4.08 10.50 -0.39
CA SER A 511 5.52 10.56 -0.15
C SER A 511 5.85 10.69 1.34
N ILE A 512 5.03 11.40 2.13
CA ILE A 512 5.21 11.49 3.58
C ILE A 512 4.92 10.14 4.22
N LEU A 513 3.79 9.50 3.93
CA LEU A 513 3.41 8.23 4.54
C LEU A 513 4.39 7.10 4.17
N MET A 514 4.72 6.98 2.88
CA MET A 514 5.68 5.99 2.37
C MET A 514 7.11 6.31 2.82
N GLY A 515 7.51 7.59 2.83
CA GLY A 515 8.82 8.03 3.31
C GLY A 515 9.03 7.67 4.78
N LEU A 516 8.03 7.93 5.63
CA LEU A 516 8.05 7.52 7.04
C LEU A 516 8.16 5.99 7.19
N SER A 517 7.44 5.21 6.36
CA SER A 517 7.54 3.75 6.38
C SER A 517 8.91 3.21 5.95
N VAL A 518 9.64 3.91 5.08
CA VAL A 518 11.02 3.53 4.76
C VAL A 518 11.95 3.88 5.92
N MET A 519 11.76 5.04 6.54
CA MET A 519 12.58 5.50 7.67
C MET A 519 12.48 4.57 8.89
N THR A 520 11.37 3.84 9.07
CA THR A 520 11.21 2.88 10.18
C THR A 520 12.09 1.64 10.08
N LEU A 521 12.71 1.38 8.92
CA LEU A 521 13.70 0.30 8.78
C LEU A 521 14.99 0.55 9.58
N GLY A 522 15.24 1.80 9.99
CA GLY A 522 16.21 2.14 11.03
C GLY A 522 17.66 2.35 10.58
N ASP A 523 18.03 2.02 9.34
CA ASP A 523 19.35 2.35 8.80
C ASP A 523 19.42 3.77 8.19
N SER A 524 20.64 4.30 8.11
CA SER A 524 20.88 5.67 7.65
C SER A 524 20.50 5.88 6.18
N VAL A 525 20.69 4.88 5.32
CA VAL A 525 20.35 4.98 3.89
C VAL A 525 18.84 5.16 3.73
N ASN A 526 18.06 4.34 4.40
CA ASN A 526 16.60 4.42 4.38
C ASN A 526 16.08 5.70 5.05
N LEU A 527 16.74 6.19 6.11
CA LEU A 527 16.42 7.50 6.69
C LEU A 527 16.55 8.65 5.67
N PHE A 528 17.71 8.76 5.02
CA PHE A 528 17.96 9.82 4.04
C PHE A 528 17.10 9.65 2.78
N ALA A 529 16.82 8.42 2.37
CA ALA A 529 15.91 8.15 1.26
C ALA A 529 14.49 8.63 1.54
N GLY A 530 13.94 8.35 2.74
CA GLY A 530 12.62 8.84 3.14
C GLY A 530 12.53 10.36 3.08
N ILE A 531 13.54 11.07 3.62
CA ILE A 531 13.63 12.53 3.56
C ILE A 531 13.71 13.02 2.10
N PHE A 532 14.55 12.38 1.27
CA PHE A 532 14.70 12.73 -0.14
C PHE A 532 13.35 12.69 -0.87
N TRP A 533 12.57 11.62 -0.70
CA TRP A 533 11.27 11.48 -1.36
C TRP A 533 10.20 12.48 -0.87
N ILE A 534 10.25 12.86 0.41
CA ILE A 534 9.40 13.91 0.97
C ILE A 534 9.73 15.28 0.35
N VAL A 535 11.01 15.54 0.05
CA VAL A 535 11.50 16.82 -0.52
C VAL A 535 11.44 16.83 -2.05
N LEU A 536 11.44 15.68 -2.71
CA LEU A 536 11.50 15.57 -4.17
C LEU A 536 10.45 16.40 -4.93
N PRO A 537 9.17 16.47 -4.51
CA PRO A 537 8.18 17.35 -5.15
C PRO A 537 8.61 18.83 -5.19
N ALA A 538 9.27 19.32 -4.13
CA ALA A 538 9.81 20.68 -4.08
C ALA A 538 10.97 20.86 -5.07
N ILE A 539 11.86 19.88 -5.18
CA ILE A 539 12.99 19.89 -6.14
C ILE A 539 12.44 19.94 -7.57
N VAL A 540 11.49 19.05 -7.90
CA VAL A 540 10.88 18.99 -9.24
C VAL A 540 10.20 20.32 -9.58
N ALA A 541 9.40 20.87 -8.67
CA ALA A 541 8.73 22.15 -8.89
C ALA A 541 9.73 23.31 -9.08
N TYR A 542 10.83 23.32 -8.31
CA TYR A 542 11.88 24.32 -8.43
C TYR A 542 12.63 24.23 -9.76
N ILE A 543 12.97 23.03 -10.21
CA ILE A 543 13.57 22.78 -11.54
C ILE A 543 12.63 23.31 -12.63
N MET A 544 11.33 22.96 -12.57
CA MET A 544 10.35 23.44 -13.54
C MET A 544 10.21 24.96 -13.53
N TYR A 545 10.26 25.60 -12.36
CA TYR A 545 10.28 27.06 -12.23
C TYR A 545 11.53 27.67 -12.88
N TRP A 546 12.71 27.10 -12.62
CA TRP A 546 13.98 27.61 -13.11
C TRP A 546 14.09 27.59 -14.64
N PHE A 547 13.64 26.50 -15.27
CA PHE A 547 13.66 26.32 -16.72
C PHE A 547 12.44 26.92 -17.44
N SER A 548 11.47 27.48 -16.71
CA SER A 548 10.34 28.16 -17.33
C SER A 548 10.78 29.47 -17.99
N PRO A 549 10.19 29.85 -19.14
CA PRO A 549 10.52 31.11 -19.80
C PRO A 549 10.31 32.30 -18.86
N LYS A 550 11.41 32.96 -18.48
CA LYS A 550 11.40 34.19 -17.68
C LYS A 550 10.98 35.39 -18.55
N LYS A 551 9.79 35.36 -19.16
CA LYS A 551 9.23 36.59 -19.75
C LYS A 551 8.82 37.53 -18.61
N PRO A 552 9.12 38.83 -18.70
CA PRO A 552 9.08 39.73 -17.56
C PRO A 552 7.62 39.97 -17.17
N ASN A 553 7.21 39.39 -16.04
CA ASN A 553 6.29 40.04 -15.13
C ASN A 553 6.93 39.91 -13.74
N ARG A 554 8.00 40.69 -13.54
CA ARG A 554 8.35 41.17 -12.20
C ARG A 554 7.21 42.07 -11.74
N VAL A 555 6.15 41.46 -11.20
CA VAL A 555 5.37 42.08 -10.13
C VAL A 555 5.27 41.01 -9.04
N MET A 556 6.44 40.75 -8.47
CA MET A 556 6.66 39.95 -7.28
C MET A 556 6.38 40.88 -6.09
N PHE A 557 5.37 40.56 -5.26
CA PHE A 557 5.13 41.16 -3.94
C PHE A 557 4.61 42.61 -3.86
N GLU A 558 3.65 43.03 -4.68
CA GLU A 558 2.75 44.11 -4.24
C GLU A 558 1.45 43.52 -3.69
N PRO A 559 1.01 43.90 -2.48
CA PRO A 559 -0.39 43.69 -2.11
C PRO A 559 -1.25 44.42 -3.14
N ILE A 560 -2.32 43.78 -3.62
CA ILE A 560 -3.33 44.47 -4.41
C ILE A 560 -3.77 45.68 -3.57
N LYS A 561 -3.38 46.89 -3.99
CA LYS A 561 -3.93 48.13 -3.42
C LYS A 561 -5.44 47.98 -3.53
N LYS A 562 -6.15 48.04 -2.39
CA LYS A 562 -7.59 48.28 -2.41
C LYS A 562 -7.77 49.54 -3.26
N GLU A 563 -8.51 49.44 -4.36
CA GLU A 563 -8.99 50.62 -5.06
C GLU A 563 -9.70 51.48 -4.02
N GLU A 564 -9.22 52.70 -3.81
CA GLU A 564 -9.95 53.67 -3.01
C GLU A 564 -11.30 53.88 -3.69
N PRO A 565 -12.40 53.91 -2.92
CA PRO A 565 -13.71 54.16 -3.51
C PRO A 565 -13.66 55.50 -4.25
N TYR A 566 -14.13 55.49 -5.50
CA TYR A 566 -14.28 56.69 -6.32
C TYR A 566 -14.95 57.79 -5.48
N SER A 567 -14.21 58.87 -5.20
CA SER A 567 -14.78 60.08 -4.61
C SER A 567 -15.67 60.75 -5.65
N THR A 568 -16.98 60.63 -5.48
CA THR A 568 -18.00 61.30 -6.31
C THR A 568 -18.23 62.72 -5.82
N THR A 569 -17.20 63.56 -5.80
CA THR A 569 -17.40 64.99 -5.52
C THR A 569 -17.32 65.77 -6.85
N PRO A 570 -18.40 66.42 -7.30
CA PRO A 570 -18.37 67.25 -8.50
C PRO A 570 -17.49 68.49 -8.26
N PRO A 571 -16.86 69.07 -9.30
CA PRO A 571 -16.14 70.33 -9.18
C PRO A 571 -17.11 71.48 -8.83
N PRO A 572 -16.68 72.47 -8.04
CA PRO A 572 -17.52 73.60 -7.68
C PRO A 572 -17.82 74.46 -8.92
N GLU A 573 -19.10 74.75 -9.13
CA GLU A 573 -19.56 75.77 -10.08
C GLU A 573 -19.04 77.14 -9.63
N GLY A 574 -18.09 77.68 -10.40
CA GLY A 574 -17.64 79.06 -10.27
C GLY A 574 -18.56 79.99 -11.04
N GLN A 575 -19.30 80.81 -10.31
CA GLN A 575 -19.97 82.02 -10.80
C GLN A 575 -18.93 83.06 -11.23
N LEU A 576 -18.98 83.50 -12.48
CA LEU A 576 -19.12 84.88 -12.98
C LEU A 576 -18.86 84.95 -14.48
#